data_AF-A0A2V8P300-F1
#
_entry.id   AF-A0A2V8P300-F1
#
_cell.length_a   1.000
_cell.length_b   1.000
_cell.length_c   1.000
_cell.angle_alpha   90.00
_cell.angle_beta   90.00
_cell.angle_gamma   90.00
#
_symmetry.space_group_name_H-M   'P 1'
#
loop_
_entity.id
_entity.type
_entity.pdbx_description
1 polymer ?
#
loop_
_entity_poly.entity_id
_entity_poly.type
_entity_poly.pdbx_seq_one_letter_code
_entity_poly.pdbx_strand_id
1 'polypeptide(L)' 'MRVTLDVFSGRSNPSWDLSKKDTKKLVDLVANKALPSIETVESILGFRGYIISAESDDVPPSLGLPHAFRLGGTL' A
#
# COMPACT_ATOMS: atom_id res chain seq x y z
N MET A 1 0.67 0.95 -10.20
CA MET A 1 0.58 0.67 -8.74
C MET A 1 1.54 -0.45 -8.38
N ARG A 2 2.40 -0.23 -7.38
CA ARG A 2 3.41 -1.17 -6.91
C ARG A 2 3.09 -1.67 -5.51
N VAL A 3 3.27 -2.97 -5.29
CA VAL A 3 3.09 -3.62 -3.99
C VAL A 3 4.44 -4.14 -3.52
N THR A 4 4.84 -3.79 -2.31
CA THR A 4 6.07 -4.27 -1.68
C THR A 4 5.72 -5.00 -0.39
N LEU A 5 6.20 -6.22 -0.22
CA LEU A 5 6.08 -6.91 1.06
C LEU A 5 7.19 -6.41 1.97
N ASP A 6 6.82 -5.73 3.04
CA ASP A 6 7.75 -5.26 4.05
C ASP A 6 8.02 -6.39 5.06
N VAL A 7 9.19 -7.02 4.91
CA VAL A 7 9.61 -8.14 5.75
C VAL A 7 11.09 -8.00 6.11
N PHE A 8 11.34 -7.76 7.40
CA PHE A 8 12.69 -7.65 7.92
C PHE A 8 13.41 -9.02 7.89
N SER A 9 14.14 -9.27 6.81
CA SER A 9 14.85 -10.52 6.52
C SER A 9 16.34 -10.35 6.24
N GLY A 10 16.82 -9.10 6.18
CA GLY A 10 18.19 -8.77 5.76
C GLY A 10 18.41 -8.81 4.23
N ARG A 11 17.37 -9.07 3.44
CA ARG A 11 17.38 -9.02 1.97
C ARG A 11 16.50 -7.87 1.48
N SER A 12 16.67 -7.48 0.21
CA SER A 12 15.76 -6.54 -0.45
C SER A 12 14.33 -7.06 -0.39
N ASN A 13 13.40 -6.19 -0.01
CA ASN A 13 11.97 -6.51 0.04
C ASN A 13 11.47 -6.88 -1.36
N PRO A 14 10.71 -7.98 -1.52
CA PRO A 14 10.14 -8.33 -2.81
C PRO A 14 9.02 -7.34 -3.17
N SER A 15 8.98 -6.96 -4.45
CA SER A 15 7.97 -6.06 -4.99
C SER A 15 7.37 -6.61 -6.28
N TRP A 16 6.13 -6.21 -6.55
CA TRP A 16 5.39 -6.54 -7.76
C TRP A 16 4.65 -5.32 -8.27
N ASP A 17 4.65 -5.13 -9.58
CA ASP A 17 3.80 -4.15 -10.24
C ASP A 17 2.46 -4.80 -10.59
N LEU A 18 1.37 -4.15 -10.22
CA LEU A 18 0.03 -4.67 -10.49
C LEU A 18 -0.40 -4.34 -11.92
N SER A 19 -1.10 -5.29 -12.54
CA SER A 19 -1.84 -5.03 -13.76
C SER A 19 -2.97 -4.02 -13.50
N LYS A 20 -3.40 -3.26 -14.51
CA LYS A 20 -4.55 -2.34 -14.37
C LYS A 20 -5.81 -3.02 -13.81
N LYS A 21 -6.04 -4.30 -14.16
CA LYS A 21 -7.17 -5.09 -13.67
C LYS A 21 -7.06 -5.33 -12.16
N ASP A 22 -5.87 -5.66 -11.68
CA ASP A 22 -5.65 -5.96 -10.26
C ASP A 22 -5.53 -4.68 -9.42
N THR A 23 -4.99 -3.60 -9.98
CA THR A 23 -5.09 -2.25 -9.41
C THR A 23 -6.54 -1.90 -9.12
N LYS A 24 -7.43 -2.04 -10.11
CA LYS A 24 -8.86 -1.74 -9.92
C LYS A 24 -9.47 -2.57 -8.79
N LYS A 25 -9.23 -3.88 -8.77
CA LYS A 25 -9.75 -4.75 -7.68
C LYS A 25 -9.24 -4.30 -6.32
N LEU A 26 -7.96 -3.96 -6.20
CA LEU A 26 -7.38 -3.50 -4.95
C LEU A 26 -8.01 -2.19 -4.50
N VAL A 27 -8.14 -1.23 -5.41
CA VAL A 27 -8.81 0.06 -5.15
C VAL A 27 -10.25 -0.15 -4.70
N ASP A 28 -11.03 -1.00 -5.39
CA ASP A 28 -12.42 -1.32 -5.02
C ASP A 28 -12.50 -1.94 -3.61
N LEU A 29 -11.52 -2.75 -3.20
CA LEU A 29 -11.45 -3.36 -1.87
C LEU A 29 -11.15 -2.34 -0.75
N VAL A 30 -10.42 -1.27 -1.05
CA VAL A 30 -9.98 -0.28 -0.05
C VAL A 30 -10.70 1.07 -0.15
N ALA A 31 -11.54 1.27 -1.17
CA ALA A 31 -12.24 2.52 -1.47
C ALA A 31 -13.01 3.16 -0.29
N ASN A 32 -13.43 2.36 0.68
CA ASN A 32 -14.18 2.82 1.86
C ASN A 32 -13.44 2.59 3.18
N LYS A 33 -12.12 2.33 3.13
CA LYS A 33 -11.29 2.13 4.32
C LYS A 33 -10.45 3.38 4.56
N ALA A 34 -10.48 3.88 5.80
CA ALA A 34 -9.54 4.90 6.25
C ALA A 34 -8.16 4.25 6.41
N LEU A 35 -7.28 4.44 5.42
CA LEU A 35 -5.92 3.94 5.44
C LEU A 35 -4.96 5.12 5.70
N PRO A 36 -4.16 5.07 6.77
CA PRO A 36 -3.20 6.13 7.05
C PRO A 36 -2.12 6.16 5.96
N SER A 37 -1.66 7.38 5.64
CA SER A 37 -0.46 7.55 4.82
C SER A 37 0.73 6.85 5.47
N ILE A 38 1.63 6.30 4.66
CA ILE A 38 2.84 5.65 5.16
C ILE A 38 3.67 6.58 6.05
N GLU A 39 3.72 7.88 5.73
CA GLU A 39 4.44 8.90 6.50
C GLU A 39 3.92 9.03 7.93
N THR A 40 2.62 8.77 8.15
CA THR A 40 2.00 8.84 9.48
C THR A 40 2.39 7.66 10.38
N VAL A 41 2.90 6.57 9.80
CA VAL A 41 3.20 5.31 10.51
C VAL A 41 4.64 4.84 10.31
N GLU A 42 5.49 5.67 9.71
CA GLU A 42 6.87 5.34 9.34
C GLU A 42 7.73 4.96 10.56
N SER A 43 7.45 5.55 11.73
CA SER A 43 8.18 5.28 12.98
C SER A 43 7.81 3.99 13.71
N ILE A 44 6.85 3.21 13.20
CA ILE A 44 6.44 1.94 13.82
C ILE A 44 7.41 0.83 13.39
N LEU A 45 8.31 0.47 14.29
CA LEU A 45 9.20 -0.68 14.14
C LEU A 45 8.40 -1.99 14.18
N GLY A 46 8.79 -2.94 13.34
CA GLY A 46 8.21 -4.29 13.36
C GLY A 46 6.91 -4.45 12.57
N PHE A 47 6.51 -3.46 11.76
CA PHE A 47 5.47 -3.66 10.76
C PHE A 47 5.83 -4.83 9.85
N ARG A 48 4.86 -5.74 9.66
CA ARG A 48 4.97 -6.88 8.75
C ARG A 48 3.71 -6.92 7.92
N GLY A 49 3.82 -6.56 6.66
CA GLY A 49 2.67 -6.43 5.77
C GLY A 49 3.05 -5.85 4.43
N TYR A 50 2.05 -5.38 3.70
CA TYR A 50 2.24 -4.83 2.37
C TYR A 50 2.29 -3.31 2.42
N ILE A 51 3.24 -2.73 1.71
CA ILE A 51 3.27 -1.31 1.36
C ILE A 51 2.72 -1.21 -0.07
N ILE A 52 1.66 -0.42 -0.21
CA ILE A 52 1.07 -0.10 -1.51
C ILE A 52 1.55 1.29 -1.90
N SER A 53 2.10 1.42 -3.09
CA SER A 53 2.48 2.69 -3.71
C SER A 53 1.66 2.88 -4.98
N ALA A 54 0.76 3.86 -4.94
CA ALA A 54 -0.08 4.28 -6.06
C ALA A 54 0.60 5.45 -6.79
N GLU A 55 0.71 5.35 -8.11
CA GLU A 55 1.01 6.53 -8.93
C GLU A 55 -0.26 7.39 -9.05
N SER A 56 -0.11 8.69 -9.33
CA SER A 56 -1.25 9.63 -9.40
C SER A 56 -2.34 9.22 -10.39
N ASP A 57 -1.99 8.45 -11.43
CA ASP A 57 -2.93 7.99 -12.45
C ASP A 57 -3.63 6.67 -12.09
N ASP A 58 -3.16 5.96 -11.06
CA ASP A 58 -3.74 4.67 -10.65
C ASP A 58 -5.04 4.82 -9.87
N VAL A 59 -5.23 5.96 -9.18
CA VAL A 59 -6.32 6.14 -8.20
C VAL A 59 -7.02 7.48 -8.41
N PRO A 60 -8.34 7.48 -8.64
CA PRO A 60 -9.14 8.70 -8.66
C PRO A 60 -9.00 9.50 -7.36
N PRO A 61 -8.73 10.82 -7.41
CA PRO A 61 -8.63 11.68 -6.21
C PRO A 61 -9.88 11.63 -5.32
N SER A 62 -11.05 11.34 -5.91
CA SER A 62 -12.32 11.22 -5.20
C SER A 62 -12.38 10.11 -4.15
N LEU A 63 -11.47 9.13 -4.21
CA LEU A 63 -11.42 8.02 -3.25
C LEU A 63 -10.63 8.35 -1.98
N GLY A 64 -9.93 9.50 -1.95
CA GLY A 64 -9.21 9.96 -0.75
C GLY A 64 -8.11 9.03 -0.26
N LEU A 65 -7.63 8.11 -1.10
CA LEU A 65 -6.54 7.19 -0.76
C LEU A 65 -5.21 7.92 -0.87
N PRO A 66 -4.29 7.77 0.10
CA PRO A 66 -2.97 8.36 0.02
C PRO A 66 -2.13 7.68 -1.07
N HIS A 67 -1.12 8.39 -1.57
CA HIS A 67 -0.17 7.86 -2.58
C HIS A 67 0.57 6.60 -2.11
N ALA A 68 0.81 6.47 -0.82
CA ALA A 68 1.35 5.25 -0.25
C ALA A 68 0.72 4.93 1.11
N PHE A 69 0.39 3.66 1.33
CA PHE A 69 -0.23 3.17 2.57
C PHE A 69 0.15 1.73 2.87
N ARG A 70 -0.10 1.32 4.12
CA ARG A 70 0.14 -0.04 4.61
C ARG A 70 -1.16 -0.87 4.58
N LEU A 71 -1.03 -2.15 4.22
CA LEU A 71 -2.09 -3.16 4.31
C LEU A 71 -1.59 -4.40 5.05
N GLY A 72 -2.37 -4.83 6.04
CA GLY A 72 -1.99 -5.95 6.92
C GLY A 72 -1.15 -5.50 8.12
N GLY A 73 -0.65 -6.46 8.89
CA GLY A 73 0.05 -6.23 10.15
C GLY A 73 -0.88 -5.98 11.34
N THR A 74 -0.46 -6.37 12.55
CA THR A 74 -1.04 -5.88 13.79
C THR A 74 -0.46 -4.49 14.06
N LEU A 75 -1.36 -3.50 14.24
CA LEU A 75 -1.02 -2.17 14.73
C LEU A 75 -0.36 -2.22 16.11
#